data_AF-A0A7S1EJF0-F1
#
_entry.id   AF-A0A7S1EJF0-F1
#
_cell.length_a   1.000
_cell.length_b   1.000
_cell.length_c   1.000
_cell.angle_alpha   90.00
_cell.angle_beta   90.00
_cell.angle_gamma   90.00
#
_symmetry.space_group_name_H-M   'P 1'
#
loop_
_entity.id
_entity.type
_entity.pdbx_description
1 polymer ?
#
loop_
_entity_poly.entity_id
_entity_poly.type
_entity_poly.pdbx_seq_one_letter_code
_entity_poly.pdbx_strand_id
1 'polypeptide(L)'
;GGLSDGGRPGDLERVERFIHVEWKRRGCDIEEWGPNRLGIFRDAFEAVVQAFTIWAPILTTIKREYDGYSEHLAKENERLLIVEGRLQSIEKDVAEKVYHIRKEAEDELARGLIESGREAVELHKELSALQAQKAASDQMLLRETEARKALQDKLPDTERQLQLVIKGYNEQLKDAKKMMLATGASSMSEIETRFKGMVQVQAMWDLEARLVEEKGVVQEHANELQAKLIGTRTLLEQERALSMRAREAMEGLEREVSRVLRFLPAQFPEVDTLAIKGGVLTLQGEG
;
A
#
# COMPACT_ATOMS: atom_id res chain seq x y z
N GLY A 1 104.09 12.07 2.00
CA GLY A 1 103.70 10.76 2.56
C GLY A 1 102.58 10.23 1.70
N GLY A 2 102.85 9.17 0.94
CA GLY A 2 101.87 8.59 0.03
C GLY A 2 100.74 7.90 0.79
N LEU A 3 99.51 8.29 0.50
CA LEU A 3 98.31 7.51 0.79
C LEU A 3 98.33 6.31 -0.16
N SER A 4 98.93 5.22 0.32
CA SER A 4 98.82 3.91 -0.33
C SER A 4 97.36 3.48 -0.32
N ASP A 5 96.87 3.19 -1.52
CA ASP A 5 95.72 2.36 -1.84
C ASP A 5 95.22 1.52 -0.64
N GLY A 6 94.07 1.94 -0.09
CA GLY A 6 93.46 1.37 1.10
C GLY A 6 92.91 -0.02 0.81
N GLY A 7 93.81 -1.02 0.82
CA GLY A 7 93.47 -2.42 0.64
C GLY A 7 92.40 -2.85 1.66
N ARG A 8 91.29 -3.39 1.15
CA ARG A 8 90.30 -4.05 2.01
C ARG A 8 91.04 -5.13 2.82
N PRO A 9 90.83 -5.21 4.15
CA PRO A 9 91.33 -6.33 4.94
C PRO A 9 90.91 -7.65 4.26
N GLY A 10 91.85 -8.55 3.97
CA GLY A 10 91.58 -9.78 3.21
C GLY A 10 90.49 -10.67 3.81
N ASP A 11 90.15 -10.45 5.08
CA ASP A 11 89.01 -11.06 5.77
C ASP A 11 87.64 -10.59 5.26
N LEU A 12 87.48 -9.31 4.95
CA LEU A 12 86.23 -8.78 4.40
C LEU A 12 85.97 -9.29 2.99
N GLU A 13 87.02 -9.44 2.17
CA GLU A 13 86.88 -10.04 0.85
C GLU A 13 86.45 -11.52 0.92
N ARG A 14 86.88 -12.24 1.97
CA ARG A 14 86.44 -13.63 2.20
C ARG A 14 84.95 -13.68 2.54
N VAL A 15 84.46 -12.77 3.37
CA VAL A 15 83.03 -12.66 3.71
C VAL A 15 82.20 -12.26 2.48
N GLU A 16 82.67 -11.29 1.68
CA GLU A 16 82.00 -10.85 0.45
C GLU A 16 81.92 -12.00 -0.58
N ARG A 17 83.00 -12.75 -0.77
CA ARG A 17 82.99 -13.97 -1.60
C ARG A 17 82.04 -15.03 -1.07
N PHE A 18 81.99 -15.24 0.25
CA PHE A 18 81.06 -16.18 0.88
C PHE A 18 79.60 -15.81 0.58
N ILE A 19 79.22 -14.54 0.75
CA ILE A 19 77.86 -14.05 0.47
C ILE A 19 77.50 -14.32 -1.00
N HIS A 20 78.38 -14.00 -1.94
CA HIS A 20 78.13 -14.21 -3.38
C HIS A 20 77.96 -15.69 -3.77
N VAL A 21 78.75 -16.57 -3.18
CA VAL A 21 78.67 -18.02 -3.41
C VAL A 21 77.38 -18.58 -2.83
N GLU A 22 77.04 -18.23 -1.59
CA GLU A 22 75.83 -18.72 -0.94
C GLU A 22 74.56 -18.15 -1.58
N TRP A 23 74.58 -16.92 -2.09
CA TRP A 23 73.48 -16.35 -2.87
C TRP A 23 73.19 -17.17 -4.13
N LYS A 24 74.22 -17.45 -4.95
CA LYS A 24 74.07 -18.27 -6.15
C LYS A 24 73.63 -19.69 -5.82
N ARG A 25 74.17 -20.26 -4.74
CA ARG A 25 73.86 -21.62 -4.29
C ARG A 25 72.41 -21.77 -3.83
N ARG A 26 71.89 -20.78 -3.10
CA ARG A 26 70.52 -20.80 -2.57
C ARG A 26 69.49 -20.16 -3.53
N GLY A 27 69.92 -19.77 -4.73
CA GLY A 27 69.05 -19.18 -5.76
C GLY A 27 68.30 -17.94 -5.29
N CYS A 28 68.91 -17.12 -4.43
CA CYS A 28 68.26 -15.95 -3.85
C CYS A 28 68.50 -14.71 -4.71
N ASP A 29 67.44 -13.92 -4.92
CA ASP A 29 67.56 -12.57 -5.44
C ASP A 29 68.03 -11.61 -4.32
N ILE A 30 68.89 -10.65 -4.68
CA ILE A 30 69.43 -9.64 -3.75
C ILE A 30 68.34 -8.63 -3.37
N GLU A 31 67.35 -8.41 -4.24
CA GLU A 31 66.29 -7.42 -4.00
C GLU A 31 65.12 -7.99 -3.19
N GLU A 32 64.89 -9.31 -3.24
CA GLU A 32 63.79 -9.95 -2.55
C GLU A 32 64.09 -10.20 -1.06
N TRP A 33 63.15 -9.88 -0.19
CA TRP A 33 63.26 -10.17 1.24
C TRP A 33 62.75 -11.59 1.50
N GLY A 34 63.62 -12.46 2.03
CA GLY A 34 63.25 -13.86 2.27
C GLY A 34 64.10 -14.56 3.33
N PRO A 35 63.63 -15.70 3.85
CA PRO A 35 64.30 -16.43 4.93
C PRO A 35 65.70 -16.92 4.54
N ASN A 36 65.90 -17.26 3.26
CA ASN A 36 67.19 -17.68 2.75
C ASN A 36 68.20 -16.52 2.71
N ARG A 37 67.77 -15.32 2.29
CA ARG A 37 68.60 -14.10 2.30
C ARG A 37 68.99 -13.71 3.73
N LEU A 38 68.02 -13.70 4.65
CA LEU A 38 68.27 -13.44 6.08
C LEU A 38 69.28 -14.45 6.66
N GLY A 39 69.15 -15.73 6.31
CA GLY A 39 70.10 -16.77 6.71
C GLY A 39 71.53 -16.52 6.22
N ILE A 40 71.70 -16.17 4.94
CA ILE A 40 73.03 -15.88 4.35
C ILE A 40 73.71 -14.71 5.07
N PHE A 41 72.98 -13.61 5.31
CA PHE A 41 73.56 -12.45 5.99
C PHE A 41 73.85 -12.70 7.47
N ARG A 42 73.03 -13.52 8.16
CA ARG A 42 73.29 -13.94 9.53
C ARG A 42 74.57 -14.78 9.63
N ASP A 43 74.77 -15.71 8.69
CA ASP A 43 75.96 -16.55 8.62
C ASP A 43 77.20 -15.71 8.25
N ALA A 44 77.06 -14.74 7.34
CA ALA A 44 78.13 -13.81 6.97
C ALA A 44 78.51 -12.87 8.13
N PHE A 45 77.54 -12.40 8.91
CA PHE A 45 77.80 -11.56 10.09
C PHE A 45 78.56 -12.35 11.16
N GLU A 46 78.27 -13.65 11.33
CA GLU A 46 79.04 -14.54 12.21
C GLU A 46 80.51 -14.64 11.75
N ALA A 47 80.76 -14.76 10.44
CA ALA A 47 82.10 -14.76 9.89
C ALA A 47 82.85 -13.43 10.13
N VAL A 48 82.15 -12.29 10.12
CA VAL A 48 82.71 -10.98 10.50
C VAL A 48 83.08 -10.93 11.98
N VAL A 49 82.21 -11.42 12.87
CA VAL A 49 82.50 -11.48 14.31
C VAL A 49 83.76 -12.30 14.59
N GLN A 50 83.93 -13.43 13.88
CA GLN A 50 85.08 -14.31 14.01
C GLN A 50 86.37 -13.69 13.48
N ALA A 51 86.30 -12.94 12.38
CA ALA A 51 87.45 -12.26 11.79
C ALA A 51 87.93 -11.04 12.61
N PHE A 52 87.01 -10.31 13.23
CA PHE A 52 87.29 -9.06 13.96
C PHE A 52 87.23 -9.26 15.48
N THR A 53 88.13 -10.09 16.01
CA THR A 53 88.15 -10.52 17.42
C THR A 53 88.18 -9.38 18.45
N ILE A 54 88.85 -8.27 18.12
CA ILE A 54 88.91 -7.07 18.99
C ILE A 54 87.52 -6.43 19.16
N TRP A 55 86.70 -6.45 18.11
CA TRP A 55 85.36 -5.87 18.09
C TRP A 55 84.25 -6.88 18.36
N ALA A 56 84.59 -8.16 18.49
CA ALA A 56 83.65 -9.25 18.70
C ALA A 56 82.63 -8.97 19.83
N PRO A 57 83.01 -8.45 21.02
CA PRO A 57 82.04 -8.18 22.09
C PRO A 57 80.92 -7.20 21.69
N ILE A 58 81.27 -6.13 20.96
CA ILE A 58 80.30 -5.14 20.47
C ILE A 58 79.47 -5.71 19.33
N LEU A 59 80.10 -6.38 18.36
CA LEU A 59 79.40 -6.95 17.21
C LEU A 59 78.41 -8.06 17.63
N THR A 60 78.78 -8.91 18.59
CA THR A 60 77.87 -9.91 19.16
C THR A 60 76.69 -9.28 19.90
N THR A 61 76.92 -8.17 20.60
CA THR A 61 75.83 -7.44 21.29
C THR A 61 74.87 -6.84 20.28
N ILE A 62 75.39 -6.18 19.24
CA ILE A 62 74.58 -5.63 18.14
C ILE A 62 73.77 -6.75 17.47
N LYS A 63 74.40 -7.88 17.13
CA LYS A 63 73.71 -9.03 16.56
C LYS A 63 72.54 -9.50 17.42
N ARG A 64 72.76 -9.62 18.73
CA ARG A 64 71.73 -10.07 19.68
C ARG A 64 70.53 -9.12 19.72
N GLU A 65 70.76 -7.82 19.73
CA GLU A 65 69.69 -6.82 19.70
C GLU A 65 68.89 -6.88 18.39
N TYR A 66 69.57 -7.02 17.25
CA TYR A 66 68.89 -7.16 15.94
C TYR A 66 68.12 -8.47 15.80
N ASP A 67 68.67 -9.59 16.27
CA ASP A 67 67.98 -10.88 16.28
C ASP A 67 66.74 -10.81 17.17
N GLY A 68 66.86 -10.24 18.37
CA GLY A 68 65.74 -10.05 19.30
C GLY A 68 64.65 -9.13 18.75
N TYR A 69 65.01 -8.03 18.09
CA TYR A 69 64.06 -7.14 17.44
C TYR A 69 63.36 -7.81 16.24
N SER A 70 64.09 -8.60 15.47
CA SER A 70 63.54 -9.34 14.33
C SER A 70 62.54 -10.41 14.78
N GLU A 71 62.83 -11.12 15.87
CA GLU A 71 61.90 -12.06 16.49
C GLU A 71 60.65 -11.37 17.05
N HIS A 72 60.81 -10.18 17.63
CA HIS A 72 59.69 -9.37 18.10
C HIS A 72 58.75 -8.99 16.95
N LEU A 73 59.29 -8.46 15.85
CA LEU A 73 58.52 -8.11 14.66
C LEU A 73 57.82 -9.33 14.04
N ALA A 74 58.49 -10.49 14.00
CA ALA A 74 57.87 -11.72 13.50
C ALA A 74 56.64 -12.13 14.31
N LYS A 75 56.72 -12.05 15.65
CA LYS A 75 55.60 -12.33 16.55
C LYS A 75 54.47 -11.30 16.43
N GLU A 76 54.80 -10.02 16.23
CA GLU A 76 53.78 -9.00 15.98
C GLU A 76 53.05 -9.22 14.65
N ASN A 77 53.79 -9.58 13.60
CA ASN A 77 53.20 -9.88 12.30
C ASN A 77 52.27 -11.11 12.36
N GLU A 78 52.67 -12.17 13.06
CA GLU A 78 51.80 -13.33 13.29
C GLU A 78 50.50 -12.94 13.99
N ARG A 79 50.57 -12.08 15.02
CA ARG A 79 49.38 -11.56 15.71
C ARG A 79 48.50 -10.74 14.77
N LEU A 80 49.08 -9.88 13.94
CA LEU A 80 48.35 -9.07 12.98
C LEU A 80 47.60 -9.95 11.96
N LEU A 81 48.24 -10.99 11.43
CA LEU A 81 47.60 -11.94 10.52
C LEU A 81 46.41 -12.67 11.17
N ILE A 82 46.53 -13.06 12.44
CA ILE A 82 45.42 -13.66 13.19
C ILE A 82 44.26 -12.68 13.36
N VAL A 83 44.56 -11.41 13.67
CA VAL A 83 43.55 -10.36 13.82
C VAL A 83 42.87 -10.06 12.50
N GLU A 84 43.62 -9.96 11.41
CA GLU A 84 43.08 -9.74 10.06
C GLU A 84 42.15 -10.88 9.64
N GLY A 85 42.55 -12.13 9.86
CA GLY A 85 41.69 -13.29 9.58
C GLY A 85 40.39 -13.28 10.39
N ARG A 86 40.45 -12.87 11.67
CA ARG A 86 39.25 -12.70 12.51
C ARG A 86 38.36 -11.57 12.01
N LEU A 87 38.96 -10.45 11.60
CA LEU A 87 38.22 -9.30 11.07
C LEU A 87 37.44 -9.70 9.81
N GLN A 88 38.10 -10.36 8.85
CA GLN A 88 37.46 -10.87 7.63
C GLN A 88 36.32 -11.85 7.92
N SER A 89 36.46 -12.70 8.95
CA SER A 89 35.37 -13.58 9.38
C SER A 89 34.19 -12.79 9.94
N ILE A 90 34.45 -11.81 10.81
CA ILE A 90 33.40 -10.98 11.41
C ILE A 90 32.69 -10.15 10.33
N GLU A 91 33.42 -9.61 9.36
CA GLU A 91 32.83 -8.87 8.24
C GLU A 91 31.86 -9.72 7.42
N LYS A 92 32.23 -10.98 7.15
CA LYS A 92 31.33 -11.94 6.48
C LYS A 92 30.09 -12.24 7.31
N ASP A 93 30.27 -12.55 8.59
CA ASP A 93 29.16 -12.84 9.51
C ASP A 93 28.19 -11.66 9.65
N VAL A 94 28.73 -10.44 9.71
CA VAL A 94 27.93 -9.20 9.78
C VAL A 94 27.18 -8.98 8.47
N ALA A 95 27.84 -9.14 7.31
CA ALA A 95 27.19 -9.00 6.01
C ALA A 95 26.04 -9.99 5.83
N GLU A 96 26.23 -11.25 6.23
CA GLU A 96 25.21 -12.28 6.19
C GLU A 96 24.02 -11.94 7.12
N LYS A 97 24.29 -11.55 8.37
CA LYS A 97 23.24 -11.13 9.32
C LYS A 97 22.45 -9.92 8.81
N VAL A 98 23.13 -8.91 8.29
CA VAL A 98 22.49 -7.72 7.73
C VAL A 98 21.61 -8.10 6.54
N TYR A 99 22.08 -8.97 5.65
CA TYR A 99 21.29 -9.49 4.54
C TYR A 99 20.02 -10.19 5.03
N HIS A 100 20.11 -11.08 6.02
CA HIS A 100 18.95 -11.81 6.53
C HIS A 100 17.93 -10.90 7.22
N ILE A 101 18.37 -10.02 8.13
CA ILE A 101 17.48 -9.06 8.81
C ILE A 101 16.74 -8.20 7.79
N ARG A 102 17.48 -7.75 6.77
CA ARG A 102 16.91 -6.92 5.72
C ARG A 102 15.86 -7.68 4.90
N LYS A 103 16.18 -8.91 4.49
CA LYS A 103 15.26 -9.77 3.74
C LYS A 103 13.99 -10.06 4.54
N GLU A 104 14.11 -10.36 5.83
CA GLU A 104 12.97 -10.56 6.72
C GLU A 104 12.07 -9.31 6.80
N ALA A 105 12.66 -8.11 6.90
CA ALA A 105 11.90 -6.86 6.91
C ALA A 105 11.19 -6.59 5.56
N GLU A 106 11.85 -6.87 4.43
CA GLU A 106 11.25 -6.78 3.10
C GLU A 106 10.07 -7.77 2.94
N ASP A 107 10.23 -9.00 3.43
CA ASP A 107 9.19 -10.04 3.40
C ASP A 107 7.99 -9.70 4.33
N GLU A 108 8.23 -9.12 5.51
CA GLU A 108 7.17 -8.63 6.38
C GLU A 108 6.38 -7.49 5.76
N LEU A 109 7.08 -6.52 5.17
CA LEU A 109 6.47 -5.39 4.48
C LEU A 109 5.66 -5.85 3.26
N ALA A 110 6.19 -6.77 2.45
CA ALA A 110 5.48 -7.34 1.32
C ALA A 110 4.20 -8.06 1.75
N ARG A 111 4.24 -8.81 2.87
CA ARG A 111 3.05 -9.44 3.45
C ARG A 111 2.01 -8.40 3.90
N GLY A 112 2.43 -7.33 4.56
CA GLY A 112 1.54 -6.23 4.96
C GLY A 112 0.83 -5.54 3.78
N LEU A 113 1.58 -5.29 2.69
CA LEU A 113 1.02 -4.71 1.47
C LEU A 113 0.02 -5.65 0.77
N ILE A 114 0.30 -6.96 0.73
CA ILE A 114 -0.63 -7.94 0.16
C ILE A 114 -1.92 -8.00 0.98
N GLU A 115 -1.82 -8.00 2.31
CA GLU A 115 -3.00 -8.10 3.18
C GLU A 115 -3.87 -6.84 3.09
N SER A 116 -3.26 -5.65 3.18
CA SER A 116 -4.00 -4.39 3.03
C SER A 116 -4.58 -4.22 1.62
N GLY A 117 -3.86 -4.68 0.58
CA GLY A 117 -4.37 -4.72 -0.78
C GLY A 117 -5.60 -5.64 -0.93
N ARG A 118 -5.60 -6.81 -0.27
CA ARG A 118 -6.76 -7.71 -0.24
C ARG A 118 -7.96 -7.07 0.46
N GLU A 119 -7.74 -6.45 1.62
CA GLU A 119 -8.80 -5.74 2.35
C GLU A 119 -9.41 -4.61 1.50
N ALA A 120 -8.57 -3.82 0.81
CA ALA A 120 -9.03 -2.77 -0.09
C ALA A 120 -9.89 -3.32 -1.25
N VAL A 121 -9.50 -4.47 -1.82
CA VAL A 121 -10.28 -5.12 -2.89
C VAL A 121 -11.63 -5.61 -2.38
N GLU A 122 -11.70 -6.21 -1.20
CA GLU A 122 -12.97 -6.65 -0.62
C GLU A 122 -13.89 -5.47 -0.29
N LEU A 123 -13.37 -4.41 0.32
CA LEU A 123 -14.14 -3.17 0.55
C LEU A 123 -14.64 -2.56 -0.77
N HIS A 124 -13.83 -2.59 -1.83
CA HIS A 124 -14.25 -2.10 -3.14
C HIS A 124 -15.40 -2.93 -3.74
N LYS A 125 -15.36 -4.26 -3.59
CA LYS A 125 -16.45 -5.15 -4.01
C LYS A 125 -17.73 -4.83 -3.25
N GLU A 126 -17.67 -4.71 -1.93
CA GLU A 126 -18.83 -4.35 -1.10
C GLU A 126 -19.43 -2.99 -1.50
N LEU A 127 -18.57 -1.98 -1.71
CA LEU A 127 -19.01 -0.66 -2.18
C LEU A 127 -19.71 -0.75 -3.54
N SER A 128 -19.16 -1.52 -4.49
CA SER A 128 -19.76 -1.68 -5.81
C SER A 128 -21.13 -2.37 -5.75
N ALA A 129 -21.30 -3.35 -4.86
CA ALA A 129 -22.56 -4.04 -4.64
C ALA A 129 -23.62 -3.11 -4.02
N LEU A 130 -23.23 -2.29 -3.04
CA LEU A 130 -24.12 -1.30 -2.43
C LEU A 130 -24.53 -0.21 -3.42
N GLN A 131 -23.61 0.26 -4.27
CA GLN A 131 -23.92 1.22 -5.31
C GLN A 131 -24.92 0.65 -6.33
N ALA A 132 -24.78 -0.61 -6.72
CA ALA A 132 -25.73 -1.29 -7.59
C ALA A 132 -27.12 -1.43 -6.93
N GLN A 133 -27.16 -1.79 -5.65
CA GLN A 133 -28.41 -1.89 -4.89
C GLN A 133 -29.11 -0.53 -4.77
N LYS A 134 -28.35 0.53 -4.50
CA LYS A 134 -28.86 1.90 -4.45
C LYS A 134 -29.43 2.34 -5.80
N ALA A 135 -28.71 2.11 -6.90
CA ALA A 135 -29.19 2.44 -8.24
C ALA A 135 -30.49 1.69 -8.60
N ALA A 136 -30.62 0.42 -8.19
CA ALA A 136 -31.86 -0.34 -8.37
C ALA A 136 -33.01 0.23 -7.54
N SER A 137 -32.74 0.64 -6.29
CA SER A 137 -33.73 1.29 -5.43
C SER A 137 -34.17 2.65 -5.98
N ASP A 138 -33.24 3.44 -6.51
CA ASP A 138 -33.53 4.75 -7.12
C ASP A 138 -34.39 4.60 -8.38
N GLN A 139 -34.14 3.58 -9.21
CA GLN A 139 -35.01 3.26 -10.36
C GLN A 139 -36.42 2.83 -9.92
N MET A 140 -36.53 2.06 -8.84
CA MET A 140 -37.83 1.66 -8.30
C MET A 140 -38.61 2.88 -7.81
N LEU A 141 -37.95 3.77 -7.06
CA LEU A 141 -38.52 5.05 -6.61
C LEU A 141 -38.99 5.91 -7.78
N LEU A 142 -38.20 6.04 -8.85
CA LEU A 142 -38.58 6.76 -10.05
C LEU A 142 -39.88 6.21 -10.67
N ARG A 143 -39.97 4.90 -10.90
CA ARG A 143 -41.18 4.27 -11.45
C ARG A 143 -42.41 4.48 -10.56
N GLU A 144 -42.22 4.38 -9.24
CA GLU A 144 -43.30 4.58 -8.26
C GLU A 144 -43.76 6.04 -8.22
N THR A 145 -42.83 7.00 -8.32
CA THR A 145 -43.17 8.43 -8.43
C THR A 145 -43.91 8.77 -9.73
N GLU A 146 -43.52 8.16 -10.85
CA GLU A 146 -44.21 8.30 -12.13
C GLU A 146 -45.63 7.72 -12.07
N ALA A 147 -45.80 6.53 -11.48
CA ALA A 147 -47.10 5.91 -11.27
C ALA A 147 -48.02 6.77 -10.38
N ARG A 148 -47.47 7.34 -9.29
CA ARG A 148 -48.21 8.25 -8.42
C ARG A 148 -48.63 9.53 -9.15
N LYS A 149 -47.75 10.10 -9.98
CA LYS A 149 -48.06 11.29 -10.77
C LYS A 149 -49.18 11.01 -11.78
N ALA A 150 -49.13 9.85 -12.45
CA ALA A 150 -50.18 9.42 -13.36
C ALA A 150 -51.55 9.20 -12.68
N LEU A 151 -51.57 8.73 -11.43
CA LEU A 151 -52.80 8.67 -10.61
C LEU A 151 -53.29 10.08 -10.23
N GLN A 152 -52.37 10.94 -9.80
CA GLN A 152 -52.69 12.31 -9.42
C GLN A 152 -53.25 13.14 -10.59
N ASP A 153 -52.78 12.90 -11.81
CA ASP A 153 -53.29 13.54 -13.03
C ASP A 153 -54.70 13.06 -13.41
N LYS A 154 -55.12 11.86 -12.97
CA LYS A 154 -56.47 11.31 -13.20
C LYS A 154 -57.52 11.80 -12.20
N LEU A 155 -57.09 12.19 -11.00
CA LEU A 155 -57.96 12.65 -9.91
C LEU A 155 -58.89 13.83 -10.28
N PRO A 156 -58.43 14.87 -11.00
CA PRO A 156 -59.28 15.99 -11.39
C PRO A 156 -60.37 15.57 -12.38
N ASP A 157 -60.09 14.58 -13.22
CA ASP A 157 -61.02 14.11 -14.24
C ASP A 157 -62.12 13.23 -13.61
N THR A 158 -61.76 12.39 -12.64
CA THR A 158 -62.75 11.65 -11.83
C THR A 158 -63.58 12.57 -10.95
N GLU A 159 -62.99 13.60 -10.33
CA GLU A 159 -63.74 14.64 -9.59
C GLU A 159 -64.71 15.39 -10.50
N ARG A 160 -64.30 15.72 -11.73
CA ARG A 160 -65.15 16.39 -12.71
C ARG A 160 -66.30 15.51 -13.18
N GLN A 161 -66.05 14.21 -13.39
CA GLN A 161 -67.09 13.23 -13.69
C GLN A 161 -68.11 13.12 -12.54
N LEU A 162 -67.64 13.05 -11.30
CA LEU A 162 -68.51 13.03 -10.11
C LEU A 162 -69.37 14.30 -10.05
N GLN A 163 -68.79 15.48 -10.27
CA GLN A 163 -69.53 16.74 -10.29
C GLN A 163 -70.61 16.78 -11.38
N LEU A 164 -70.33 16.24 -12.56
CA LEU A 164 -71.31 16.14 -13.65
C LEU A 164 -72.48 15.22 -13.27
N VAL A 165 -72.19 14.08 -12.65
CA VAL A 165 -73.23 13.16 -12.15
C VAL A 165 -74.07 13.82 -11.05
N ILE A 166 -73.44 14.49 -10.08
CA ILE A 166 -74.14 15.22 -9.01
C ILE A 166 -75.01 16.34 -9.60
N LYS A 167 -74.51 17.08 -10.60
CA LYS A 167 -75.27 18.14 -11.26
C LYS A 167 -76.48 17.58 -12.00
N GLY A 168 -76.30 16.50 -12.77
CA GLY A 168 -77.38 15.80 -13.45
C GLY A 168 -78.43 15.27 -12.48
N TYR A 169 -78.00 14.68 -11.35
CA TYR A 169 -78.89 14.23 -10.30
C TYR A 169 -79.72 15.38 -9.70
N ASN A 170 -79.08 16.51 -9.39
CA ASN A 170 -79.76 17.69 -8.85
C ASN A 170 -80.78 18.30 -9.84
N GLU A 171 -80.46 18.32 -11.14
CA GLU A 171 -81.38 18.75 -12.19
C GLU A 171 -82.58 17.83 -12.30
N GLN A 172 -82.37 16.51 -12.31
CA GLN A 172 -83.45 15.52 -12.29
C GLN A 172 -84.34 15.63 -11.04
N LEU A 173 -83.75 15.92 -9.87
CA LEU A 173 -84.47 16.10 -8.61
C LEU A 173 -85.33 17.38 -8.64
N LYS A 174 -84.85 18.42 -9.33
CA LYS A 174 -85.60 19.67 -9.57
C LYS A 174 -86.76 19.46 -10.53
N ASP A 175 -86.57 18.70 -11.61
CA ASP A 175 -87.61 18.38 -12.58
C ASP A 175 -88.67 17.44 -12.00
N ALA A 176 -88.27 16.46 -11.20
CA ALA A 176 -89.18 15.62 -10.44
C ALA A 176 -90.05 16.45 -9.48
N LYS A 177 -89.45 17.40 -8.73
CA LYS A 177 -90.19 18.34 -7.86
C LYS A 177 -91.18 19.21 -8.65
N LYS A 178 -90.79 19.72 -9.82
CA LYS A 178 -91.70 20.49 -10.70
C LYS A 178 -92.85 19.63 -11.22
N MET A 179 -92.57 18.40 -11.65
CA MET A 179 -93.63 17.48 -12.09
C MET A 179 -94.57 17.09 -10.95
N MET A 180 -94.08 16.87 -9.73
CA MET A 180 -94.91 16.65 -8.54
C MET A 180 -95.87 17.82 -8.28
N LEU A 181 -95.40 19.06 -8.43
CA LEU A 181 -96.23 20.26 -8.31
C LEU A 181 -97.25 20.40 -9.45
N ALA A 182 -96.91 19.95 -10.66
CA ALA A 182 -97.76 20.10 -11.84
C ALA A 182 -98.83 18.99 -12.02
N THR A 183 -98.60 17.78 -11.50
CA THR A 183 -99.49 16.63 -11.73
C THR A 183 -100.48 16.32 -10.60
N GLY A 184 -100.37 16.95 -9.42
CA GLY A 184 -101.30 16.69 -8.31
C GLY A 184 -101.35 15.22 -7.88
N ALA A 185 -100.25 14.47 -8.09
CA ALA A 185 -100.23 13.03 -7.93
C ALA A 185 -100.41 12.62 -6.46
N SER A 186 -101.52 11.95 -6.17
CA SER A 186 -101.95 11.53 -4.83
C SER A 186 -101.48 10.11 -4.44
N SER A 187 -100.52 9.54 -5.16
CA SER A 187 -100.00 8.19 -4.92
C SER A 187 -98.48 8.21 -4.89
N MET A 188 -97.91 8.16 -3.69
CA MET A 188 -96.47 8.14 -3.44
C MET A 188 -95.77 6.91 -4.06
N SER A 189 -96.50 5.81 -4.23
CA SER A 189 -95.99 4.50 -4.68
C SER A 189 -95.50 4.47 -6.13
N GLU A 190 -96.24 5.08 -7.08
CA GLU A 190 -95.84 5.11 -8.50
C GLU A 190 -94.65 6.04 -8.74
N ILE A 191 -94.56 7.11 -7.95
CA ILE A 191 -93.45 8.06 -7.97
C ILE A 191 -92.19 7.40 -7.41
N GLU A 192 -92.27 6.70 -6.28
CA GLU A 192 -91.14 5.99 -5.68
C GLU A 192 -90.55 4.92 -6.62
N THR A 193 -91.40 4.22 -7.36
CA THR A 193 -90.98 3.15 -8.27
C THR A 193 -90.29 3.70 -9.51
N ARG A 194 -90.77 4.83 -10.07
CA ARG A 194 -90.08 5.53 -11.19
C ARG A 194 -88.84 6.29 -10.75
N PHE A 195 -88.85 6.87 -9.55
CA PHE A 195 -87.69 7.54 -8.98
C PHE A 195 -86.57 6.52 -8.67
N LYS A 196 -86.90 5.34 -8.13
CA LYS A 196 -85.95 4.21 -8.00
C LYS A 196 -85.39 3.70 -9.33
N GLY A 197 -86.14 3.82 -10.43
CA GLY A 197 -85.68 3.46 -11.78
C GLY A 197 -84.84 4.54 -12.49
N MET A 198 -85.02 5.82 -12.15
CA MET A 198 -84.27 6.95 -12.72
C MET A 198 -82.99 7.26 -11.96
N VAL A 199 -83.00 7.00 -10.67
CA VAL A 199 -81.91 7.38 -9.79
C VAL A 199 -80.80 6.33 -9.90
N GLN A 200 -79.78 6.65 -10.69
CA GLN A 200 -78.47 5.98 -10.63
C GLN A 200 -77.72 6.34 -9.32
N VAL A 201 -78.40 6.33 -8.17
CA VAL A 201 -77.74 6.45 -6.84
C VAL A 201 -76.72 5.33 -6.68
N GLN A 202 -76.99 4.16 -7.26
CA GLN A 202 -76.02 3.07 -7.32
C GLN A 202 -74.70 3.52 -8.00
N ALA A 203 -74.77 4.17 -9.17
CA ALA A 203 -73.57 4.65 -9.86
C ALA A 203 -72.84 5.76 -9.09
N MET A 204 -73.59 6.60 -8.36
CA MET A 204 -73.02 7.67 -7.54
C MET A 204 -72.33 7.11 -6.28
N TRP A 205 -72.94 6.10 -5.63
CA TRP A 205 -72.35 5.38 -4.50
C TRP A 205 -71.15 4.53 -4.94
N ASP A 206 -71.22 3.92 -6.12
CA ASP A 206 -70.10 3.18 -6.72
C ASP A 206 -68.93 4.12 -7.04
N LEU A 207 -69.20 5.35 -7.50
CA LEU A 207 -68.16 6.37 -7.73
C LEU A 207 -67.58 6.92 -6.42
N GLU A 208 -68.41 7.16 -5.40
CA GLU A 208 -67.95 7.61 -4.09
C GLU A 208 -67.11 6.53 -3.38
N ALA A 209 -67.53 5.27 -3.47
CA ALA A 209 -66.76 4.11 -3.00
C ALA A 209 -65.41 4.01 -3.74
N ARG A 210 -65.40 4.16 -5.07
CA ARG A 210 -64.15 4.20 -5.85
C ARG A 210 -63.24 5.35 -5.45
N LEU A 211 -63.77 6.53 -5.15
CA LEU A 211 -62.97 7.69 -4.78
C LEU A 211 -62.36 7.55 -3.37
N VAL A 212 -63.09 6.92 -2.44
CA VAL A 212 -62.56 6.55 -1.12
C VAL A 212 -61.48 5.47 -1.25
N GLU A 213 -61.70 4.48 -2.10
CA GLU A 213 -60.72 3.42 -2.39
C GLU A 213 -59.45 3.98 -3.03
N GLU A 214 -59.57 4.82 -4.07
CA GLU A 214 -58.43 5.48 -4.71
C GLU A 214 -57.65 6.37 -3.73
N LYS A 215 -58.33 7.11 -2.85
CA LYS A 215 -57.65 7.87 -1.78
C LYS A 215 -56.93 6.97 -0.79
N GLY A 216 -57.51 5.83 -0.43
CA GLY A 216 -56.87 4.83 0.42
C GLY A 216 -55.59 4.29 -0.21
N VAL A 217 -55.65 3.90 -1.49
CA VAL A 217 -54.49 3.41 -2.25
C VAL A 217 -53.38 4.46 -2.35
N VAL A 218 -53.73 5.72 -2.59
CA VAL A 218 -52.76 6.83 -2.64
C VAL A 218 -52.09 7.06 -1.28
N GLN A 219 -52.83 6.96 -0.18
CA GLN A 219 -52.29 7.10 1.16
C GLN A 219 -51.38 5.92 1.54
N GLU A 220 -51.75 4.70 1.15
CA GLU A 220 -50.94 3.51 1.37
C GLU A 220 -49.62 3.58 0.59
N HIS A 221 -49.65 3.97 -0.69
CA HIS A 221 -48.45 4.24 -1.49
C HIS A 221 -47.58 5.36 -0.88
N ALA A 222 -48.18 6.38 -0.28
CA ALA A 222 -47.43 7.45 0.39
C ALA A 222 -46.66 6.92 1.62
N ASN A 223 -47.28 6.06 2.42
CA ASN A 223 -46.64 5.43 3.57
C ASN A 223 -45.54 4.45 3.13
N GLU A 224 -45.77 3.68 2.07
CA GLU A 224 -44.81 2.73 1.53
C GLU A 224 -43.56 3.43 0.98
N LEU A 225 -43.75 4.52 0.22
CA LEU A 225 -42.66 5.39 -0.23
C LEU A 225 -41.87 5.97 0.95
N GLN A 226 -42.55 6.40 2.02
CA GLN A 226 -41.88 6.93 3.20
C GLN A 226 -41.01 5.87 3.89
N ALA A 227 -41.48 4.62 3.99
CA ALA A 227 -40.70 3.51 4.51
C ALA A 227 -39.48 3.18 3.63
N LYS A 228 -39.66 3.16 2.29
CA LYS A 228 -38.57 2.95 1.33
C LYS A 228 -37.52 4.08 1.39
N LEU A 229 -37.95 5.33 1.58
CA LEU A 229 -37.07 6.50 1.69
C LEU A 229 -36.23 6.48 2.99
N ILE A 230 -36.78 5.93 4.08
CA ILE A 230 -36.01 5.64 5.29
C ILE A 230 -34.96 4.54 5.00
N GLY A 231 -35.34 3.48 4.27
CA GLY A 231 -34.42 2.42 3.87
C GLY A 231 -33.29 2.87 2.93
N THR A 232 -33.56 3.77 1.98
CA THR A 232 -32.50 4.33 1.13
C THR A 232 -31.57 5.26 1.90
N ARG A 233 -32.09 5.98 2.90
CA ARG A 233 -31.27 6.82 3.78
C ARG A 233 -30.29 6.00 4.61
N THR A 234 -30.71 4.86 5.17
CA THR A 234 -29.81 3.98 5.93
C THR A 234 -28.73 3.36 5.03
N LEU A 235 -29.08 2.95 3.80
CA LEU A 235 -28.10 2.49 2.81
C LEU A 235 -27.07 3.58 2.46
N LEU A 236 -27.51 4.84 2.35
CA LEU A 236 -26.63 5.97 2.04
C LEU A 236 -25.69 6.30 3.22
N GLU A 237 -26.15 6.11 4.46
CA GLU A 237 -25.29 6.22 5.65
C GLU A 237 -24.27 5.08 5.72
N GLN A 238 -24.65 3.85 5.36
CA GLN A 238 -23.72 2.71 5.24
C GLN A 238 -22.68 2.93 4.14
N GLU A 239 -23.09 3.42 2.97
CA GLU A 239 -22.20 3.78 1.87
C GLU A 239 -21.16 4.81 2.33
N ARG A 240 -21.59 5.87 3.03
CA ARG A 240 -20.68 6.90 3.56
C ARG A 240 -19.69 6.33 4.57
N ALA A 241 -20.14 5.45 5.47
CA ALA A 241 -19.27 4.82 6.47
C ALA A 241 -18.21 3.92 5.81
N LEU A 242 -18.60 3.13 4.81
CA LEU A 242 -17.65 2.29 4.06
C LEU A 242 -16.70 3.12 3.19
N SER A 243 -17.19 4.20 2.58
CA SER A 243 -16.35 5.10 1.78
C SER A 243 -15.29 5.80 2.65
N MET A 244 -15.64 6.19 3.88
CA MET A 244 -14.68 6.71 4.87
C MET A 244 -13.63 5.66 5.25
N ARG A 245 -14.05 4.43 5.57
CA ARG A 245 -13.10 3.33 5.89
C ARG A 245 -12.18 2.99 4.72
N ALA A 246 -12.71 2.94 3.50
CA ALA A 246 -11.92 2.70 2.29
C ALA A 246 -10.89 3.82 2.07
N ARG A 247 -11.25 5.08 2.36
CA ARG A 247 -10.33 6.22 2.30
C ARG A 247 -9.22 6.10 3.34
N GLU A 248 -9.56 5.76 4.59
CA GLU A 248 -8.58 5.54 5.66
C GLU A 248 -7.61 4.40 5.32
N ALA A 249 -8.12 3.30 4.74
CA ALA A 249 -7.30 2.17 4.28
C ALA A 249 -6.34 2.59 3.15
N MET A 250 -6.83 3.35 2.16
CA MET A 250 -6.01 3.89 1.06
C MET A 250 -4.92 4.84 1.57
N GLU A 251 -5.25 5.74 2.52
CA GLU A 251 -4.27 6.62 3.17
C GLU A 251 -3.26 5.84 4.03
N GLY A 252 -3.66 4.70 4.60
CA GLY A 252 -2.76 3.74 5.25
C GLY A 252 -1.77 3.16 4.25
N LEU A 253 -2.27 2.69 3.10
CA LEU A 253 -1.49 2.11 2.03
C LEU A 253 -0.50 3.12 1.43
N GLU A 254 -0.94 4.36 1.17
CA GLU A 254 -0.07 5.45 0.71
C GLU A 254 1.04 5.77 1.71
N ARG A 255 0.75 5.72 3.02
CA ARG A 255 1.77 5.90 4.07
C ARG A 255 2.78 4.76 4.10
N GLU A 256 2.34 3.51 3.95
CA GLU A 256 3.24 2.36 3.88
C GLU A 256 4.11 2.42 2.64
N VAL A 257 3.52 2.62 1.45
CA VAL A 257 4.27 2.75 0.20
C VAL A 257 5.23 3.93 0.25
N SER A 258 4.85 5.06 0.85
CA SER A 258 5.76 6.19 1.07
C SER A 258 6.90 5.86 2.02
N ARG A 259 6.73 4.96 3.02
CA ARG A 259 7.87 4.46 3.81
C ARG A 259 8.79 3.63 2.94
N VAL A 260 8.25 2.71 2.13
CA VAL A 260 9.06 1.88 1.21
C VAL A 260 9.89 2.74 0.26
N LEU A 261 9.24 3.74 -0.35
CA LEU A 261 9.87 4.68 -1.27
C LEU A 261 10.91 5.59 -0.60
N ARG A 262 10.91 5.76 0.73
CA ARG A 262 12.01 6.46 1.44
C ARG A 262 13.25 5.58 1.64
N PHE A 263 13.11 4.26 1.61
CA PHE A 263 14.24 3.33 1.76
C PHE A 263 14.92 3.00 0.41
N LEU A 264 14.23 3.20 -0.71
CA LEU A 264 14.72 2.91 -2.07
C LEU A 264 15.83 3.86 -2.59
N PRO A 265 15.83 5.19 -2.33
CA PRO A 265 16.83 6.12 -2.86
C PRO A 265 18.26 5.85 -2.36
N ALA A 266 18.41 5.20 -1.20
CA ALA A 266 19.72 4.79 -0.68
C ALA A 266 20.38 3.68 -1.52
N GLN A 267 19.66 3.05 -2.45
CA GLN A 267 20.12 1.89 -3.20
C GLN A 267 19.93 1.99 -4.71
N PHE A 268 19.06 2.89 -5.19
CA PHE A 268 18.84 3.14 -6.61
C PHE A 268 18.59 4.64 -6.85
N PRO A 269 19.63 5.44 -7.21
CA PRO A 269 19.48 6.88 -7.47
C PRO A 269 18.57 7.21 -8.68
N GLU A 270 18.16 6.21 -9.45
CA GLU A 270 17.21 6.34 -10.57
C GLU A 270 15.74 6.42 -10.10
N VAL A 271 15.45 6.07 -8.84
CA VAL A 271 14.09 5.94 -8.28
C VAL A 271 13.54 7.26 -7.72
N ASP A 272 14.36 8.33 -7.65
CA ASP A 272 13.93 9.68 -7.23
C ASP A 272 12.80 10.27 -8.11
N THR A 273 12.48 9.61 -9.22
CA THR A 273 11.41 9.98 -10.14
C THR A 273 10.05 9.33 -9.81
N LEU A 274 9.93 8.36 -8.91
CA LEU A 274 8.63 7.71 -8.65
C LEU A 274 7.80 8.46 -7.59
N ALA A 275 6.67 9.02 -8.01
CA ALA A 275 5.68 9.65 -7.14
C ALA A 275 4.29 9.03 -7.33
N ILE A 276 3.57 8.78 -6.23
CA ILE A 276 2.16 8.37 -6.29
C ILE A 276 1.29 9.63 -6.27
N LYS A 277 0.48 9.80 -7.33
CA LYS A 277 -0.49 10.90 -7.42
C LYS A 277 -1.87 10.29 -7.68
N GLY A 278 -2.78 10.44 -6.72
CA GLY A 278 -4.15 9.93 -6.84
C GLY A 278 -4.25 8.40 -6.94
N GLY A 279 -3.41 7.66 -6.22
CA GLY A 279 -3.40 6.19 -6.23
C GLY A 279 -2.70 5.54 -7.42
N VAL A 280 -2.08 6.31 -8.32
CA VAL A 280 -1.32 5.80 -9.47
C VAL A 280 0.16 6.15 -9.33
N LEU A 281 1.03 5.15 -9.51
CA LEU A 281 2.49 5.30 -9.57
C LEU A 281 2.85 6.04 -10.87
N THR A 282 3.44 7.22 -10.77
CA THR A 282 3.82 8.08 -11.89
C THR A 282 5.30 8.44 -11.82
N LEU A 283 5.97 8.47 -12.97
CA LEU A 283 7.34 8.96 -13.12
C LEU A 283 7.32 10.49 -13.27
N GLN A 284 7.95 11.22 -12.35
CA GLN A 284 8.27 12.63 -12.49
C GLN A 284 9.36 12.77 -13.56
N GLY A 285 8.95 13.04 -14.80
CA GLY A 285 9.90 13.28 -15.89
C GLY A 285 9.32 13.26 -17.31
N GLU A 286 8.16 12.64 -17.55
CA GLU A 286 7.53 12.66 -18.86
C GLU A 286 6.53 13.82 -18.96
N GLY A 287 7.05 14.97 -19.40
CA GLY A 287 6.29 16.04 -20.03
C GLY A 287 6.53 16.04 -21.53
#